data_AF-A0A7H8QST5-F1
#
_entry.id   AF-A0A7H8QST5-F1
#
_cell.length_a   1.000
_cell.length_b   1.000
_cell.length_c   1.000
_cell.angle_alpha   90.00
_cell.angle_beta   90.00
_cell.angle_gamma   90.00
#
_symmetry.space_group_name_H-M   'P 1'
#
loop_
_entity.id
_entity.type
_entity.pdbx_description
1 polymer ?
#
loop_
_entity_poly.entity_id
_entity_poly.type
_entity_poly.pdbx_seq_one_letter_code
_entity_poly.pdbx_strand_id
1 'polypeptide(L)'
;MQLSAFLHFLIKVCNAFTGVFYLFSPKEWTMALSGDCAALTPYGYLSETQYDPSQPGQFTSVLVANLHDLLYDHGASNRMSGTMYAAGAGLAKDDIAVAYSVGMVDAIARRICHIEDNKDLIYGDSVYLITFSWAPFNTRYRTWERFIKYTRLLEASTSSDASRVVENSRRGKVLAVSDQDLETIPVRESWEEAMKPSSPSRLTSRITQAYTPTPISVIFEKYGMSPPGLCSKCGPLVQASINANKEIHAIAGLPQKVVLCDSVGLAAGLNHVATLAAAKGNDSSSRESCCDDCACKLGSWIDKMSYKVLVAMMASEPRSTPQEWLLENYLVICATLWPICVISILSGFDLIADAQFQPGAMGERDAVDC
;
A
#
# COMPACT_ATOMS: atom_id res chain seq x y z
N MET A 1 13.31 30.76 -21.16
CA MET A 1 13.21 29.54 -22.01
C MET A 1 12.41 28.38 -21.38
N GLN A 2 12.13 28.38 -20.07
CA GLN A 2 11.41 27.28 -19.37
C GLN A 2 9.86 27.33 -19.44
N LEU A 3 9.26 28.49 -19.70
CA LEU A 3 7.79 28.64 -19.72
C LEU A 3 7.13 27.90 -20.91
N SER A 4 7.80 27.84 -22.06
CA SER A 4 7.29 27.18 -23.27
C SER A 4 7.30 25.65 -23.15
N ALA A 5 8.27 25.07 -22.44
CA ALA A 5 8.33 23.63 -22.18
C ALA A 5 7.26 23.19 -21.19
N PHE A 6 7.03 23.99 -20.13
CA PHE A 6 5.96 23.74 -19.15
C PHE A 6 4.57 23.86 -19.76
N LEU A 7 4.35 24.83 -20.68
CA LEU A 7 3.08 24.99 -21.38
C LEU A 7 2.81 23.85 -22.39
N HIS A 8 3.83 23.40 -23.14
CA HIS A 8 3.71 22.22 -24.00
C HIS A 8 3.47 20.93 -23.21
N PHE A 9 4.08 20.80 -22.03
CA PHE A 9 3.82 19.71 -21.10
C PHE A 9 2.38 19.72 -20.59
N LEU A 10 1.87 20.88 -20.15
CA LEU A 10 0.47 21.05 -19.74
C LEU A 10 -0.50 20.72 -20.87
N ILE A 11 -0.23 21.12 -22.12
CA ILE A 11 -1.07 20.79 -23.28
C ILE A 11 -1.07 19.27 -23.57
N LYS A 12 0.07 18.59 -23.42
CA LYS A 12 0.13 17.12 -23.54
C LYS A 12 -0.61 16.43 -22.40
N VAL A 13 -0.51 16.94 -21.17
CA VAL A 13 -1.24 16.42 -19.99
C VAL A 13 -2.74 16.60 -20.19
N CYS A 14 -3.18 17.76 -20.66
CA CYS A 14 -4.57 18.02 -21.05
C CYS A 14 -5.10 17.04 -22.12
N ASN A 15 -4.26 16.60 -23.07
CA ASN A 15 -4.64 15.66 -24.11
C ASN A 15 -4.56 14.17 -23.68
N ALA A 16 -3.86 13.83 -22.60
CA ALA A 16 -3.83 12.47 -22.08
C ALA A 16 -5.12 12.09 -21.32
N PHE A 17 -5.90 13.08 -20.87
CA PHE A 17 -7.22 12.89 -20.26
C PHE A 17 -8.26 12.25 -21.20
N THR A 18 -7.98 12.14 -22.51
CA THR A 18 -8.87 11.49 -23.48
C THR A 18 -8.50 10.02 -23.79
N GLY A 19 -7.77 9.34 -22.90
CA GLY A 19 -7.55 7.90 -22.99
C GLY A 19 -6.27 7.46 -23.72
N VAL A 20 -5.23 8.30 -23.77
CA VAL A 20 -3.92 7.92 -24.33
C VAL A 20 -2.81 8.13 -23.30
N PHE A 21 -2.75 7.24 -22.30
CA PHE A 21 -1.77 7.28 -21.20
C PHE A 21 -0.32 7.00 -21.63
N TYR A 22 -0.11 6.58 -22.87
CA TYR A 22 1.18 6.13 -23.41
C TYR A 22 2.03 7.19 -24.11
N LEU A 23 1.57 8.43 -24.20
CA LEU A 23 2.28 9.51 -24.88
C LEU A 23 3.36 10.19 -24.00
N PHE A 24 3.46 9.80 -22.72
CA PHE A 24 4.50 10.29 -21.81
C PHE A 24 5.64 9.31 -21.70
N SER A 25 6.85 9.83 -21.92
CA SER A 25 8.07 9.13 -21.50
C SER A 25 8.04 8.90 -19.97
N PRO A 26 8.67 7.84 -19.44
CA PRO A 26 8.81 7.63 -17.99
C PRO A 26 9.39 8.85 -17.26
N LYS A 27 10.25 9.62 -17.93
CA LYS A 27 10.77 10.91 -17.46
C LYS A 27 9.66 11.95 -17.26
N GLU A 28 8.83 12.17 -18.27
CA GLU A 28 7.69 13.10 -18.20
C GLU A 28 6.66 12.64 -17.17
N TRP A 29 6.45 11.32 -17.08
CA TRP A 29 5.55 10.70 -16.12
C TRP A 29 5.98 10.93 -14.66
N THR A 30 7.25 10.65 -14.36
CA THR A 30 7.83 10.84 -13.03
C THR A 30 7.77 12.31 -12.61
N MET A 31 8.04 13.24 -13.53
CA MET A 31 7.92 14.68 -13.25
C MET A 31 6.50 15.10 -12.88
N ALA A 32 5.49 14.63 -13.61
CA ALA A 32 4.11 15.00 -13.29
C ALA A 32 3.65 14.37 -11.97
N LEU A 33 4.04 13.12 -11.66
CA LEU A 33 3.67 12.50 -10.39
C LEU A 33 4.40 13.12 -9.18
N SER A 34 5.68 13.46 -9.28
CA SER A 34 6.38 14.15 -8.18
C SER A 34 5.82 15.55 -7.87
N GLY A 35 5.10 16.17 -8.81
CA GLY A 35 4.49 17.50 -8.66
C GLY A 35 2.96 17.50 -8.53
N ASP A 36 2.33 16.34 -8.36
CA ASP A 36 0.87 16.23 -8.31
C ASP A 36 0.29 17.01 -7.10
N CYS A 37 -0.41 18.10 -7.39
CA CYS A 37 -1.01 18.99 -6.39
C CYS A 37 -2.26 18.40 -5.70
N ALA A 38 -2.81 17.29 -6.21
CA ALA A 38 -3.80 16.50 -5.52
C ALA A 38 -3.17 15.46 -4.58
N ALA A 39 -1.86 15.21 -4.68
CA ALA A 39 -1.18 14.32 -3.75
C ALA A 39 -1.22 14.96 -2.34
N LEU A 40 -1.59 14.17 -1.34
CA LEU A 40 -1.71 14.58 0.07
C LEU A 40 -0.35 14.86 0.73
N THR A 41 0.70 14.94 -0.08
CA THR A 41 2.11 14.97 0.27
C THR A 41 2.60 16.44 0.26
N PRO A 42 3.26 16.93 1.33
CA PRO A 42 3.50 18.37 1.48
C PRO A 42 4.67 18.89 0.62
N TYR A 43 4.53 18.93 -0.71
CA TYR A 43 5.65 19.29 -1.60
C TYR A 43 6.10 20.76 -1.52
N GLY A 44 5.26 21.66 -0.99
CA GLY A 44 5.50 23.11 -0.98
C GLY A 44 6.55 23.63 0.00
N TYR A 45 7.16 22.77 0.84
CA TYR A 45 8.03 23.19 1.94
C TYR A 45 9.51 22.84 1.75
N LEU A 46 9.92 22.44 0.54
CA LEU A 46 11.30 22.00 0.27
C LEU A 46 12.19 23.11 -0.27
N SER A 47 13.44 23.13 0.19
CA SER A 47 14.50 23.88 -0.47
C SER A 47 14.89 23.22 -1.80
N GLU A 48 15.46 24.01 -2.72
CA GLU A 48 15.94 23.52 -4.03
C GLU A 48 16.96 22.38 -3.86
N THR A 49 17.82 22.46 -2.84
CA THR A 49 18.85 21.44 -2.55
C THR A 49 18.27 20.13 -2.00
N GLN A 50 17.03 20.14 -1.50
CA GLN A 50 16.34 18.95 -1.00
C GLN A 50 15.42 18.30 -2.03
N TYR A 51 15.17 18.97 -3.16
CA TYR A 51 14.23 18.51 -4.17
C TYR A 51 14.70 17.22 -4.86
N ASP A 52 15.88 17.23 -5.46
CA ASP A 52 16.40 16.08 -6.22
C ASP A 52 16.59 14.82 -5.35
N PRO A 53 17.19 14.89 -4.14
CA PRO A 53 17.28 13.73 -3.25
C PRO A 53 15.91 13.20 -2.80
N SER A 54 14.87 14.04 -2.79
CA SER A 54 13.53 13.66 -2.37
C SER A 54 12.67 13.05 -3.49
N GLN A 55 13.03 13.26 -4.77
CA GLN A 55 12.22 12.79 -5.90
C GLN A 55 11.86 11.29 -5.83
N PRO A 56 12.76 10.36 -5.46
CA PRO A 56 12.42 8.94 -5.35
C PRO A 56 11.25 8.68 -4.41
N GLY A 57 11.36 9.11 -3.15
CA GLY A 57 10.29 8.92 -2.17
C GLY A 57 9.01 9.66 -2.55
N GLN A 58 9.12 10.87 -3.12
CA GLN A 58 7.94 11.63 -3.56
C GLN A 58 7.16 10.94 -4.67
N PHE A 59 7.85 10.45 -5.71
CA PHE A 59 7.24 9.72 -6.81
C PHE A 59 6.54 8.46 -6.33
N THR A 60 7.24 7.65 -5.53
CA THR A 60 6.69 6.38 -5.06
C THR A 60 5.56 6.58 -4.06
N SER A 61 5.56 7.70 -3.32
CA SER A 61 4.45 8.10 -2.47
C SER A 61 3.15 8.30 -3.26
N VAL A 62 3.21 8.96 -4.42
CA VAL A 62 2.03 9.12 -5.28
C VAL A 62 1.63 7.80 -5.91
N LEU A 63 2.61 7.00 -6.36
CA LEU A 63 2.36 5.66 -6.91
C LEU A 63 1.58 4.78 -5.91
N VAL A 64 2.00 4.76 -4.64
CA VAL A 64 1.33 3.99 -3.58
C VAL A 64 -0.07 4.51 -3.27
N ALA A 65 -0.28 5.83 -3.29
CA ALA A 65 -1.61 6.39 -3.13
C ALA A 65 -2.56 5.88 -4.22
N ASN A 66 -2.11 5.84 -5.48
CA ASN A 66 -2.90 5.30 -6.59
C ASN A 66 -3.16 3.79 -6.48
N LEU A 67 -2.21 3.04 -5.90
CA LEU A 67 -2.36 1.59 -5.73
C LEU A 67 -3.41 1.21 -4.67
N HIS A 68 -3.69 2.08 -3.71
CA HIS A 68 -4.74 1.84 -2.71
C HIS A 68 -6.14 2.20 -3.20
N ASP A 69 -6.26 3.11 -4.17
CA ASP A 69 -7.56 3.64 -4.58
C ASP A 69 -7.66 4.00 -6.06
N LEU A 70 -7.42 3.01 -6.93
CA LEU A 70 -7.42 3.18 -8.37
C LEU A 70 -8.79 3.63 -8.90
N LEU A 71 -9.89 2.96 -8.52
CA LEU A 71 -11.23 3.27 -9.03
C LEU A 71 -11.76 4.67 -8.66
N TYR A 72 -11.52 5.14 -7.44
CA TYR A 72 -11.97 6.49 -7.05
C TYR A 72 -10.98 7.57 -7.55
N ASP A 73 -9.68 7.24 -7.66
CA ASP A 73 -8.74 8.11 -8.35
C ASP A 73 -9.15 8.30 -9.82
N HIS A 74 -9.70 7.28 -10.50
CA HIS A 74 -10.25 7.40 -11.86
C HIS A 74 -11.47 8.31 -11.98
N GLY A 75 -12.34 8.34 -10.96
CA GLY A 75 -13.64 9.02 -11.03
C GLY A 75 -13.64 10.48 -10.55
N ALA A 76 -12.77 10.82 -9.58
CA ALA A 76 -12.86 12.09 -8.85
C ALA A 76 -11.58 12.94 -8.88
N SER A 77 -10.46 12.38 -9.33
CA SER A 77 -9.19 13.09 -9.33
C SER A 77 -8.53 12.97 -10.69
N ASN A 78 -8.05 14.06 -11.26
CA ASN A 78 -7.30 14.08 -12.53
C ASN A 78 -5.89 13.44 -12.40
N ARG A 79 -5.75 12.38 -11.58
CA ARG A 79 -4.48 11.74 -11.24
C ARG A 79 -4.04 10.77 -12.33
N MET A 80 -2.77 10.84 -12.67
CA MET A 80 -2.15 9.90 -13.60
C MET A 80 -1.91 8.56 -12.89
N SER A 81 -2.67 7.51 -13.21
CA SER A 81 -2.54 6.22 -12.51
C SER A 81 -1.30 5.43 -12.94
N GLY A 82 -0.39 5.18 -12.00
CA GLY A 82 0.77 4.30 -12.24
C GLY A 82 0.40 2.86 -12.60
N THR A 83 -0.73 2.35 -12.09
CA THR A 83 -1.28 1.04 -12.48
C THR A 83 -1.70 1.02 -13.94
N MET A 84 -2.36 2.08 -14.42
CA MET A 84 -2.74 2.20 -15.83
C MET A 84 -1.54 2.37 -16.75
N TYR A 85 -0.51 3.07 -16.30
CA TYR A 85 0.76 3.17 -17.04
C TYR A 85 1.39 1.78 -17.22
N ALA A 86 1.46 0.99 -16.13
CA ALA A 86 1.94 -0.39 -16.19
C ALA A 86 1.02 -1.32 -17.00
N ALA A 87 -0.30 -1.11 -16.96
CA ALA A 87 -1.27 -1.85 -17.77
C ALA A 87 -1.08 -1.57 -19.25
N GLY A 88 -0.90 -0.29 -19.59
CA GLY A 88 -0.43 0.14 -20.89
C GLY A 88 0.79 -0.68 -21.29
N ALA A 89 1.87 -0.64 -20.50
CA ALA A 89 3.14 -1.35 -20.72
C ALA A 89 3.01 -2.89 -20.90
N GLY A 90 1.83 -3.47 -20.70
CA GLY A 90 1.61 -4.91 -20.72
C GLY A 90 2.16 -5.62 -19.48
N LEU A 91 2.44 -4.85 -18.42
CA LEU A 91 3.16 -5.27 -17.21
C LEU A 91 2.26 -5.38 -15.97
N ALA A 92 1.02 -4.89 -16.01
CA ALA A 92 0.12 -4.98 -14.85
C ALA A 92 -0.19 -6.43 -14.43
N LYS A 93 -0.19 -7.37 -15.38
CA LYS A 93 -0.36 -8.81 -15.10
C LYS A 93 0.71 -9.39 -14.18
N ASP A 94 1.90 -8.78 -14.17
CA ASP A 94 3.06 -9.18 -13.39
C ASP A 94 3.22 -8.33 -12.11
N ASP A 95 2.23 -7.49 -11.81
CA ASP A 95 2.18 -6.63 -10.61
C ASP A 95 3.40 -5.70 -10.44
N ILE A 96 3.97 -5.25 -11.57
CA ILE A 96 5.23 -4.50 -11.59
C ILE A 96 5.18 -3.19 -10.79
N ALA A 97 4.05 -2.46 -10.82
CA ALA A 97 3.91 -1.22 -10.06
C ALA A 97 3.98 -1.45 -8.54
N VAL A 98 3.36 -2.53 -8.05
CA VAL A 98 3.46 -2.94 -6.65
C VAL A 98 4.85 -3.47 -6.34
N ALA A 99 5.40 -4.35 -7.17
CA ALA A 99 6.72 -4.93 -6.97
C ALA A 99 7.83 -3.86 -6.91
N TYR A 100 7.72 -2.82 -7.73
CA TYR A 100 8.59 -1.64 -7.68
C TYR A 100 8.42 -0.87 -6.37
N SER A 101 7.17 -0.56 -6.00
CA SER A 101 6.87 0.18 -4.78
C SER A 101 7.42 -0.55 -3.55
N VAL A 102 7.13 -1.85 -3.38
CA VAL A 102 7.61 -2.62 -2.23
C VAL A 102 9.14 -2.71 -2.20
N GLY A 103 9.79 -2.89 -3.36
CA GLY A 103 11.26 -2.87 -3.44
C GLY A 103 11.86 -1.54 -2.99
N MET A 104 11.22 -0.42 -3.36
CA MET A 104 11.60 0.92 -2.94
C MET A 104 11.42 1.14 -1.43
N VAL A 105 10.30 0.65 -0.83
CA VAL A 105 10.09 0.69 0.62
C VAL A 105 11.25 0.03 1.35
N ASP A 106 11.62 -1.19 0.93
CA ASP A 106 12.67 -1.95 1.62
C ASP A 106 14.05 -1.27 1.46
N ALA A 107 14.33 -0.65 0.31
CA ALA A 107 15.57 0.08 0.09
C ALA A 107 15.66 1.34 0.97
N ILE A 108 14.59 2.13 1.03
CA ILE A 108 14.52 3.33 1.87
C ILE A 108 14.62 2.95 3.36
N ALA A 109 13.94 1.89 3.78
CA ALA A 109 14.02 1.39 5.16
C ALA A 109 15.45 0.94 5.52
N ARG A 110 16.18 0.28 4.60
CA ARG A 110 17.60 -0.08 4.81
C ARG A 110 18.48 1.15 4.97
N ARG A 111 18.32 2.14 4.09
CA ARG A 111 19.04 3.42 4.19
C ARG A 111 18.79 4.10 5.53
N ILE A 112 17.54 4.17 5.98
CA ILE A 112 17.18 4.74 7.28
C ILE A 112 17.77 3.91 8.43
N CYS A 113 17.75 2.58 8.35
CA CYS A 113 18.32 1.71 9.37
C CYS A 113 19.84 1.92 9.57
N HIS A 114 20.54 2.40 8.54
CA HIS A 114 21.99 2.60 8.53
C HIS A 114 22.40 4.07 8.49
N ILE A 115 21.47 5.01 8.70
CA ILE A 115 21.80 6.43 8.76
C ILE A 115 22.68 6.71 10.00
N GLU A 116 23.74 7.49 9.80
CA GLU A 116 24.62 7.93 10.90
C GLU A 116 23.87 8.94 11.80
N ASP A 117 24.16 8.92 13.10
CA ASP A 117 23.46 9.73 14.14
C ASP A 117 23.46 11.25 13.89
N ASN A 118 24.27 11.74 12.95
CA ASN A 118 24.43 13.15 12.60
C ASN A 118 23.94 13.52 11.19
N LYS A 119 23.35 12.56 10.44
CA LYS A 119 22.82 12.81 9.10
C LYS A 119 21.32 13.04 9.16
N ASP A 120 20.87 14.10 8.51
CA ASP A 120 19.46 14.41 8.38
C ASP A 120 18.76 13.38 7.49
N LEU A 121 17.51 13.05 7.86
CA LEU A 121 16.63 12.24 7.04
C LEU A 121 16.26 12.99 5.75
N ILE A 122 16.20 12.24 4.65
CA ILE A 122 15.70 12.78 3.38
C ILE A 122 14.20 12.98 3.50
N TYR A 123 13.73 14.18 3.14
CA TYR A 123 12.32 14.52 3.22
C TYR A 123 11.44 13.59 2.38
N GLY A 124 11.85 13.30 1.14
CA GLY A 124 11.13 12.36 0.26
C GLY A 124 10.94 10.98 0.86
N ASP A 125 11.97 10.42 1.51
CA ASP A 125 11.91 9.12 2.19
C ASP A 125 10.89 9.14 3.33
N SER A 126 10.90 10.22 4.10
CA SER A 126 9.98 10.44 5.21
C SER A 126 8.54 10.48 4.70
N VAL A 127 8.28 11.32 3.70
CA VAL A 127 6.96 11.46 3.06
C VAL A 127 6.48 10.12 2.51
N TYR A 128 7.38 9.34 1.92
CA TYR A 128 7.05 8.05 1.36
C TYR A 128 6.57 7.04 2.41
N LEU A 129 7.36 6.82 3.46
CA LEU A 129 7.01 5.88 4.52
C LEU A 129 5.77 6.35 5.28
N ILE A 130 5.60 7.66 5.50
CA ILE A 130 4.41 8.21 6.16
C ILE A 130 3.17 8.01 5.28
N THR A 131 3.24 8.31 3.98
CA THR A 131 2.05 8.18 3.11
C THR A 131 1.63 6.73 2.95
N PHE A 132 2.59 5.83 2.79
CA PHE A 132 2.30 4.40 2.66
C PHE A 132 1.72 3.85 3.96
N SER A 133 2.28 4.19 5.13
CA SER A 133 1.69 3.76 6.40
C SER A 133 0.31 4.41 6.64
N TRP A 134 0.04 5.60 6.13
CA TRP A 134 -1.25 6.27 6.30
C TRP A 134 -2.35 5.74 5.38
N ALA A 135 -2.01 5.38 4.13
CA ALA A 135 -2.99 4.99 3.11
C ALA A 135 -3.97 3.90 3.57
N PRO A 136 -3.54 2.77 4.17
CA PRO A 136 -4.44 1.70 4.58
C PRO A 136 -5.16 1.95 5.92
N PHE A 137 -4.77 2.96 6.70
CA PHE A 137 -5.29 3.17 8.06
C PHE A 137 -6.01 4.52 8.26
N ASN A 138 -6.10 5.36 7.22
CA ASN A 138 -6.77 6.66 7.29
C ASN A 138 -8.32 6.59 7.19
N THR A 139 -8.90 5.40 7.08
CA THR A 139 -10.34 5.10 6.93
C THR A 139 -11.03 5.62 5.65
N ARG A 140 -10.47 6.64 4.99
CA ARG A 140 -11.06 7.29 3.81
C ARG A 140 -11.34 6.30 2.68
N TYR A 141 -10.39 5.40 2.43
CA TYR A 141 -10.43 4.48 1.30
C TYR A 141 -11.13 3.16 1.59
N ARG A 142 -11.64 2.99 2.81
CA ARG A 142 -12.26 1.73 3.27
C ARG A 142 -11.40 0.50 2.94
N THR A 143 -10.09 0.65 3.09
CA THR A 143 -9.07 -0.29 2.58
C THR A 143 -9.32 -1.71 3.07
N TRP A 144 -9.68 -1.90 4.33
CA TRP A 144 -9.82 -3.23 4.90
C TRP A 144 -11.14 -3.89 4.52
N GLU A 145 -12.21 -3.10 4.42
CA GLU A 145 -13.48 -3.61 3.90
C GLU A 145 -13.35 -4.03 2.43
N ARG A 146 -12.73 -3.17 1.60
CA ARG A 146 -12.43 -3.48 0.19
C ARG A 146 -11.52 -4.69 0.08
N PHE A 147 -10.45 -4.78 0.86
CA PHE A 147 -9.55 -5.94 0.87
C PHE A 147 -10.30 -7.25 1.11
N ILE A 148 -11.17 -7.32 2.13
CA ILE A 148 -11.96 -8.51 2.43
C ILE A 148 -12.91 -8.82 1.27
N LYS A 149 -13.66 -7.82 0.81
CA LYS A 149 -14.66 -7.98 -0.26
C LYS A 149 -14.00 -8.46 -1.56
N TYR A 150 -12.96 -7.75 -2.00
CA TYR A 150 -12.27 -8.02 -3.25
C TYR A 150 -11.56 -9.36 -3.22
N THR A 151 -10.87 -9.71 -2.13
CA THR A 151 -10.24 -11.04 -2.00
C THR A 151 -11.28 -12.14 -2.16
N ARG A 152 -12.42 -12.05 -1.46
CA ARG A 152 -13.50 -13.06 -1.56
C ARG A 152 -14.13 -13.14 -2.96
N LEU A 153 -14.24 -12.02 -3.66
CA LEU A 153 -14.77 -11.97 -5.03
C LEU A 153 -13.76 -12.57 -6.03
N LEU A 154 -12.48 -12.24 -5.90
CA LEU A 154 -11.41 -12.80 -6.73
C LEU A 154 -11.29 -14.31 -6.53
N GLU A 155 -11.28 -14.79 -5.29
CA GLU A 155 -11.22 -16.23 -4.98
C GLU A 155 -12.46 -17.01 -5.46
N ALA A 156 -13.61 -16.34 -5.63
CA ALA A 156 -14.82 -16.94 -6.16
C ALA A 156 -14.90 -16.93 -7.68
N SER A 157 -14.08 -16.11 -8.33
CA SER A 157 -14.09 -15.93 -9.78
C SER A 157 -13.39 -17.10 -10.47
N THR A 158 -13.92 -17.50 -11.62
CA THR A 158 -13.28 -18.48 -12.51
C THR A 158 -12.32 -17.83 -13.51
N SER A 159 -12.16 -16.51 -13.45
CA SER A 159 -11.25 -15.77 -14.33
C SER A 159 -9.78 -16.07 -14.02
N SER A 160 -9.00 -16.31 -15.07
CA SER A 160 -7.55 -16.46 -14.98
C SER A 160 -6.87 -15.18 -14.47
N ASP A 161 -7.42 -14.01 -14.79
CA ASP A 161 -6.92 -12.73 -14.31
C ASP A 161 -7.16 -12.58 -12.80
N ALA A 162 -8.33 -12.98 -12.31
CA ALA A 162 -8.64 -12.96 -10.88
C ALA A 162 -7.72 -13.91 -10.09
N SER A 163 -7.51 -15.13 -10.61
CA SER A 163 -6.59 -16.10 -10.03
C SER A 163 -5.16 -15.55 -9.96
N ARG A 164 -4.72 -14.85 -11.02
CA ARG A 164 -3.39 -14.23 -11.08
C ARG A 164 -3.22 -13.10 -10.05
N VAL A 165 -4.24 -12.27 -9.83
CA VAL A 165 -4.20 -11.22 -8.79
C VAL A 165 -4.02 -11.84 -7.40
N VAL A 166 -4.81 -12.87 -7.06
CA VAL A 166 -4.68 -13.57 -5.78
C VAL A 166 -3.29 -14.22 -5.65
N GLU A 167 -2.79 -14.83 -6.72
CA GLU A 167 -1.46 -15.44 -6.72
C GLU A 167 -0.35 -14.41 -6.49
N ASN A 168 -0.36 -13.31 -7.26
CA ASN A 168 0.63 -12.23 -7.13
C ASN A 168 0.65 -11.64 -5.72
N SER A 169 -0.53 -11.43 -5.11
CA SER A 169 -0.64 -10.91 -3.74
C SER A 169 0.05 -11.78 -2.68
N ARG A 170 0.24 -13.09 -2.95
CA ARG A 170 0.86 -14.06 -2.03
C ARG A 170 2.32 -14.35 -2.36
N ARG A 171 2.75 -14.12 -3.60
CA ARG A 171 4.11 -14.45 -4.07
C ARG A 171 5.20 -13.60 -3.44
N GLY A 172 4.88 -12.38 -2.98
CA GLY A 172 5.85 -11.48 -2.33
C GLY A 172 7.04 -11.14 -3.24
N LYS A 173 6.78 -10.90 -4.53
CA LYS A 173 7.83 -10.55 -5.50
C LYS A 173 8.09 -9.05 -5.51
N VAL A 174 9.34 -8.68 -5.66
CA VAL A 174 9.80 -7.29 -5.71
C VAL A 174 10.76 -7.10 -6.88
N LEU A 175 10.82 -5.87 -7.39
CA LEU A 175 11.98 -5.42 -8.17
C LEU A 175 13.04 -4.96 -7.17
N ALA A 176 14.19 -5.62 -7.19
CA ALA A 176 15.28 -5.24 -6.29
C ALA A 176 15.75 -3.83 -6.61
N VAL A 177 15.70 -2.96 -5.60
CA VAL A 177 16.29 -1.62 -5.62
C VAL A 177 17.43 -1.67 -4.60
N SER A 178 18.67 -1.54 -5.07
CA SER A 178 19.83 -1.48 -4.21
C SER A 178 19.95 -0.10 -3.56
N ASP A 179 20.67 -0.02 -2.44
CA ASP A 179 20.89 1.25 -1.75
C ASP A 179 21.66 2.23 -2.65
N GLN A 180 22.56 1.69 -3.50
CA GLN A 180 23.27 2.45 -4.53
C GLN A 180 22.32 3.04 -5.58
N ASP A 181 21.25 2.33 -5.93
CA ASP A 181 20.26 2.80 -6.90
C ASP A 181 19.52 4.04 -6.38
N LEU A 182 19.32 4.15 -5.06
CA LEU A 182 18.71 5.33 -4.45
C LEU A 182 19.59 6.58 -4.50
N GLU A 183 20.91 6.41 -4.58
CA GLU A 183 21.89 7.50 -4.56
C GLU A 183 22.35 7.92 -5.96
N THR A 184 22.38 6.98 -6.91
CA THR A 184 23.00 7.19 -8.23
C THR A 184 22.07 7.08 -9.41
N ILE A 185 20.93 6.39 -9.27
CA ILE A 185 19.97 6.25 -10.36
C ILE A 185 18.81 7.22 -10.08
N PRO A 186 18.62 8.26 -10.90
CA PRO A 186 17.42 9.08 -10.82
C PRO A 186 16.18 8.19 -10.84
N VAL A 187 15.20 8.47 -9.98
CA VAL A 187 13.94 7.70 -9.90
C VAL A 187 13.30 7.49 -11.28
N ARG A 188 13.51 8.42 -12.20
CA ARG A 188 13.04 8.38 -13.59
C ARG A 188 13.63 7.21 -14.37
N GLU A 189 14.94 7.00 -14.25
CA GLU A 189 15.66 5.91 -14.91
C GLU A 189 15.26 4.57 -14.26
N SER A 190 15.15 4.54 -12.93
CA SER A 190 14.69 3.36 -12.19
C SER A 190 13.26 2.94 -12.60
N TRP A 191 12.35 3.90 -12.73
CA TRP A 191 10.98 3.65 -13.19
C TRP A 191 10.93 3.27 -14.68
N GLU A 192 11.73 3.91 -15.53
CA GLU A 192 11.86 3.52 -16.94
C GLU A 192 12.33 2.08 -17.09
N GLU A 193 13.36 1.68 -16.36
CA GLU A 193 13.81 0.30 -16.33
C GLU A 193 12.69 -0.64 -15.85
N ALA A 194 11.96 -0.28 -14.78
CA ALA A 194 10.82 -1.06 -14.30
C ALA A 194 9.73 -1.25 -15.38
N MET A 195 9.55 -0.29 -16.28
CA MET A 195 8.53 -0.33 -17.32
C MET A 195 8.95 -1.06 -18.61
N LYS A 196 10.16 -1.64 -18.65
CA LYS A 196 10.60 -2.47 -19.79
C LYS A 196 9.86 -3.82 -19.84
N PRO A 197 9.57 -4.36 -21.04
CA PRO A 197 8.98 -5.70 -21.19
C PRO A 197 9.79 -6.84 -20.56
N SER A 198 11.10 -6.62 -20.33
CA SER A 198 11.98 -7.57 -19.65
C SER A 198 11.87 -7.55 -18.13
N SER A 199 11.16 -6.60 -17.51
CA SER A 199 11.06 -6.48 -16.05
C SER A 199 10.57 -7.73 -15.31
N PRO A 200 9.60 -8.52 -15.82
CA PRO A 200 9.15 -9.72 -15.14
C PRO A 200 10.28 -10.73 -14.86
N SER A 201 11.32 -10.80 -15.71
CA SER A 201 12.45 -11.72 -15.48
C SER A 201 13.40 -11.24 -14.36
N ARG A 202 13.26 -10.00 -13.90
CA ARG A 202 14.03 -9.40 -12.81
C ARG A 202 13.30 -9.47 -11.46
N LEU A 203 12.07 -9.98 -11.41
CA LEU A 203 11.33 -10.15 -10.18
C LEU A 203 12.02 -11.18 -9.27
N THR A 204 12.30 -10.77 -8.03
CA THR A 204 12.92 -11.62 -7.02
C THR A 204 12.00 -11.79 -5.82
N SER A 205 12.23 -12.84 -5.03
CA SER A 205 11.52 -12.97 -3.75
C SER A 205 11.98 -11.89 -2.79
N ARG A 206 11.04 -11.22 -2.10
CA ARG A 206 11.35 -10.24 -1.07
C ARG A 206 12.15 -10.89 0.07
N ILE A 207 13.35 -10.39 0.34
CA ILE A 207 14.20 -10.88 1.43
C ILE A 207 13.72 -10.26 2.74
N THR A 208 13.23 -11.09 3.66
CA THR A 208 12.65 -10.64 4.93
C THR A 208 13.07 -11.50 6.12
N GLN A 209 12.97 -10.93 7.30
CA GLN A 209 13.07 -11.57 8.61
C GLN A 209 11.71 -11.45 9.31
N ALA A 210 11.34 -12.50 10.05
CA ALA A 210 10.14 -12.51 10.89
C ALA A 210 10.39 -11.74 12.20
N TYR A 211 9.43 -10.90 12.57
CA TYR A 211 9.38 -10.18 13.84
C TYR A 211 8.07 -10.46 14.56
N THR A 212 8.13 -10.67 15.87
CA THR A 212 6.94 -10.85 16.71
C THR A 212 6.64 -9.52 17.43
N PRO A 213 5.59 -8.79 17.03
CA PRO A 213 5.14 -7.60 17.74
C PRO A 213 4.48 -7.96 19.08
N THR A 214 4.08 -6.94 19.84
CA THR A 214 3.28 -7.10 21.05
C THR A 214 2.03 -7.97 20.77
N PRO A 215 1.69 -8.96 21.62
CA PRO A 215 0.57 -9.87 21.39
C PRO A 215 -0.73 -9.15 21.07
N ILE A 216 -1.47 -9.64 20.06
CA ILE A 216 -2.69 -8.99 19.56
C ILE A 216 -3.76 -8.91 20.65
N SER A 217 -3.89 -9.93 21.48
CA SER A 217 -4.82 -9.93 22.61
C SER A 217 -4.55 -8.77 23.59
N VAL A 218 -3.28 -8.57 23.95
CA VAL A 218 -2.84 -7.49 24.86
C VAL A 218 -3.08 -6.13 24.23
N ILE A 219 -2.71 -5.95 22.95
CA ILE A 219 -2.86 -4.65 22.29
C ILE A 219 -4.33 -4.31 22.04
N PHE A 220 -5.17 -5.29 21.68
CA PHE A 220 -6.59 -5.06 21.48
C PHE A 220 -7.30 -4.73 22.79
N GLU A 221 -6.97 -5.41 23.89
CA GLU A 221 -7.49 -5.09 25.22
C GLU A 221 -7.14 -3.65 25.62
N LYS A 222 -5.85 -3.27 25.50
CA LYS A 222 -5.37 -1.92 25.82
C LYS A 222 -6.11 -0.82 25.06
N TYR A 223 -6.47 -1.06 23.81
CA TYR A 223 -7.15 -0.08 22.95
C TYR A 223 -8.68 -0.22 22.90
N GLY A 224 -9.25 -1.12 23.72
CA GLY A 224 -10.69 -1.37 23.77
C GLY A 224 -11.25 -1.92 22.45
N MET A 225 -10.46 -2.72 21.74
CA MET A 225 -10.79 -3.27 20.43
C MET A 225 -11.40 -4.65 20.57
N SER A 226 -12.73 -4.68 20.70
CA SER A 226 -13.49 -5.94 20.66
C SER A 226 -14.17 -6.09 19.30
N PRO A 227 -13.98 -7.23 18.60
CA PRO A 227 -14.75 -7.55 17.40
C PRO A 227 -16.26 -7.49 17.65
N PRO A 228 -17.08 -7.23 16.60
CA PRO A 228 -18.52 -7.12 16.73
C PRO A 228 -19.17 -8.47 17.08
N GLY A 229 -20.47 -8.48 17.36
CA GLY A 229 -21.24 -9.72 17.55
C GLY A 229 -21.23 -10.62 16.31
N LEU A 230 -20.37 -11.65 16.34
CA LEU A 230 -20.23 -12.68 15.30
C LEU A 230 -21.11 -13.89 15.62
N CYS A 231 -21.39 -14.71 14.61
CA CYS A 231 -22.13 -15.96 14.81
C CYS A 231 -21.32 -16.97 15.63
N SER A 232 -21.98 -18.00 16.15
CA SER A 232 -21.37 -19.04 17.01
C SER A 232 -20.21 -19.80 16.36
N LYS A 233 -20.13 -19.80 15.02
CA LYS A 233 -19.01 -20.39 14.26
C LYS A 233 -17.85 -19.42 14.06
N CYS A 234 -18.13 -18.16 13.70
CA CYS A 234 -17.08 -17.19 13.36
C CYS A 234 -16.44 -16.53 14.60
N GLY A 235 -17.19 -16.39 15.70
CA GLY A 235 -16.68 -15.83 16.95
C GLY A 235 -15.41 -16.54 17.48
N PRO A 236 -15.46 -17.87 17.67
CA PRO A 236 -14.29 -18.63 18.11
C PRO A 236 -13.08 -18.53 17.17
N LEU A 237 -13.31 -18.49 15.85
CA LEU A 237 -12.23 -18.34 14.85
C LEU A 237 -11.49 -17.01 15.01
N VAL A 238 -12.24 -15.93 15.14
CA VAL A 238 -11.65 -14.60 15.33
C VAL A 238 -10.93 -14.50 16.67
N GLN A 239 -11.51 -15.06 17.73
CA GLN A 239 -10.85 -15.08 19.04
C GLN A 239 -9.54 -15.90 19.01
N ALA A 240 -9.53 -17.05 18.33
CA ALA A 240 -8.32 -17.83 18.14
C ALA A 240 -7.26 -17.06 17.33
N SER A 241 -7.68 -16.29 16.31
CA SER A 241 -6.78 -15.42 15.54
C SER A 241 -6.16 -14.32 16.40
N ILE A 242 -6.95 -13.67 17.28
CA ILE A 242 -6.49 -12.64 18.22
C ILE A 242 -5.55 -13.22 19.29
N ASN A 243 -5.78 -14.46 19.71
CA ASN A 243 -4.95 -15.12 20.72
C ASN A 243 -3.66 -15.72 20.15
N ALA A 244 -3.52 -15.77 18.83
CA ALA A 244 -2.32 -16.27 18.19
C ALA A 244 -1.22 -15.21 18.17
N ASN A 245 0.02 -15.62 18.45
CA ASN A 245 1.19 -14.78 18.20
C ASN A 245 1.51 -14.83 16.72
N LYS A 246 1.60 -13.67 16.09
CA LYS A 246 1.64 -13.52 14.63
C LYS A 246 2.79 -12.64 14.22
N GLU A 247 3.44 -13.04 13.13
CA GLU A 247 4.69 -12.43 12.68
C GLU A 247 4.42 -11.36 11.62
N ILE A 248 5.28 -10.35 11.61
CA ILE A 248 5.43 -9.39 10.51
C ILE A 248 6.76 -9.70 9.81
N HIS A 249 6.77 -9.64 8.48
CA HIS A 249 7.96 -9.90 7.66
C HIS A 249 8.49 -8.59 7.09
N ALA A 250 9.74 -8.25 7.46
CA ALA A 250 10.37 -6.97 7.15
C ALA A 250 11.89 -7.15 6.91
N ILE A 251 12.65 -6.09 6.55
CA ILE A 251 14.12 -6.18 6.44
C ILE A 251 14.77 -6.57 7.78
N ALA A 252 15.98 -7.12 7.72
CA ALA A 252 16.76 -7.46 8.90
C ALA A 252 17.26 -6.21 9.64
N GLY A 253 17.57 -6.35 10.94
CA GLY A 253 18.25 -5.31 11.73
C GLY A 253 17.33 -4.29 12.40
N LEU A 254 16.02 -4.49 12.43
CA LEU A 254 15.09 -3.52 13.01
C LEU A 254 15.21 -3.48 14.55
N PRO A 255 15.21 -2.29 15.18
CA PRO A 255 15.32 -2.17 16.63
C PRO A 255 14.11 -2.77 17.36
N GLN A 256 14.35 -3.57 18.40
CA GLN A 256 13.26 -4.22 19.16
C GLN A 256 12.26 -3.22 19.74
N LYS A 257 12.70 -2.03 20.13
CA LYS A 257 11.80 -0.97 20.62
C LYS A 257 10.76 -0.54 19.58
N VAL A 258 11.13 -0.53 18.30
CA VAL A 258 10.24 -0.21 17.18
C VAL A 258 9.29 -1.39 16.92
N VAL A 259 9.82 -2.63 16.96
CA VAL A 259 9.02 -3.86 16.78
C VAL A 259 7.90 -3.98 17.82
N LEU A 260 8.16 -3.53 19.04
CA LEU A 260 7.21 -3.59 20.15
C LEU A 260 6.27 -2.37 20.24
N CYS A 261 6.36 -1.41 19.31
CA CYS A 261 5.44 -0.28 19.27
C CYS A 261 3.98 -0.76 19.14
N ASP A 262 3.08 -0.04 19.83
CA ASP A 262 1.65 -0.36 19.84
C ASP A 262 1.05 -0.35 18.42
N SER A 263 1.44 0.62 17.60
CA SER A 263 1.00 0.78 16.20
C SER A 263 1.27 -0.46 15.35
N VAL A 264 2.45 -1.06 15.52
CA VAL A 264 2.89 -2.26 14.81
C VAL A 264 2.02 -3.46 15.23
N GLY A 265 1.78 -3.62 16.53
CA GLY A 265 0.88 -4.64 17.06
C GLY A 265 -0.57 -4.47 16.59
N LEU A 266 -1.08 -3.23 16.58
CA LEU A 266 -2.41 -2.90 16.06
C LEU A 266 -2.53 -3.22 14.56
N ALA A 267 -1.55 -2.80 13.76
CA ALA A 267 -1.53 -3.04 12.31
C ALA A 267 -1.50 -4.54 11.99
N ALA A 268 -0.63 -5.31 12.65
CA ALA A 268 -0.58 -6.76 12.50
C ALA A 268 -1.88 -7.44 12.93
N GLY A 269 -2.46 -7.03 14.06
CA GLY A 269 -3.72 -7.58 14.55
C GLY A 269 -4.89 -7.35 13.60
N LEU A 270 -5.04 -6.12 13.10
CA LEU A 270 -6.06 -5.77 12.12
C LEU A 270 -5.89 -6.56 10.82
N ASN A 271 -4.66 -6.61 10.28
CA ASN A 271 -4.36 -7.41 9.08
C ASN A 271 -4.69 -8.89 9.27
N HIS A 272 -4.42 -9.45 10.43
CA HIS A 272 -4.67 -10.85 10.72
C HIS A 272 -6.15 -11.20 10.78
N VAL A 273 -6.95 -10.35 11.44
CA VAL A 273 -8.41 -10.49 11.44
C VAL A 273 -8.95 -10.30 10.02
N ALA A 274 -8.42 -9.35 9.25
CA ALA A 274 -8.81 -9.12 7.87
C ALA A 274 -8.51 -10.32 6.97
N THR A 275 -7.32 -10.91 7.09
CA THR A 275 -6.90 -12.08 6.31
C THR A 275 -7.78 -13.30 6.62
N LEU A 276 -8.12 -13.51 7.90
CA LEU A 276 -9.09 -14.55 8.28
C LEU A 276 -10.47 -14.31 7.66
N ALA A 277 -10.95 -13.05 7.70
CA ALA A 277 -12.24 -12.68 7.13
C ALA A 277 -12.26 -12.76 5.59
N ALA A 278 -11.12 -12.52 4.95
CA ALA A 278 -10.95 -12.54 3.50
C ALA A 278 -10.91 -13.97 2.92
N ALA A 279 -10.43 -14.96 3.69
CA ALA A 279 -10.32 -16.33 3.22
C ALA A 279 -11.69 -16.97 2.92
N LYS A 280 -11.87 -17.57 1.73
CA LYS A 280 -12.97 -18.50 1.45
C LYS A 280 -12.56 -19.96 1.72
N GLY A 281 -13.36 -20.68 2.48
CA GLY A 281 -13.17 -22.11 2.79
C GLY A 281 -13.61 -23.05 1.66
N ASN A 282 -13.23 -22.75 0.42
CA ASN A 282 -13.69 -23.50 -0.77
C ASN A 282 -12.77 -24.64 -1.22
N ASP A 283 -11.62 -24.83 -0.59
CA ASP A 283 -10.76 -25.97 -0.87
C ASP A 283 -11.01 -27.09 0.13
N SER A 284 -10.93 -28.32 -0.37
CA SER A 284 -10.98 -29.61 0.36
C SER A 284 -9.87 -29.79 1.42
N SER A 285 -9.22 -28.70 1.83
CA SER A 285 -8.24 -28.58 2.91
C SER A 285 -8.73 -27.59 3.99
N SER A 286 -9.73 -28.02 4.78
CA SER A 286 -9.91 -27.70 6.21
C SER A 286 -9.63 -26.27 6.75
N ARG A 287 -9.71 -25.20 5.95
CA ARG A 287 -9.69 -23.82 6.47
C ARG A 287 -11.10 -23.39 6.83
N GLU A 288 -11.39 -23.41 8.14
CA GLU A 288 -12.57 -22.78 8.68
C GLU A 288 -12.55 -21.28 8.29
N SER A 289 -13.59 -20.84 7.57
CA SER A 289 -13.68 -19.46 7.05
C SER A 289 -14.87 -18.74 7.66
N CYS A 290 -14.76 -17.41 7.74
CA CYS A 290 -15.89 -16.59 8.16
C CYS A 290 -17.00 -16.61 7.09
N CYS A 291 -18.26 -16.72 7.52
CA CYS A 291 -19.40 -16.51 6.62
C CYS A 291 -19.44 -15.06 6.11
N ASP A 292 -20.16 -14.81 5.01
CA ASP A 292 -20.20 -13.48 4.37
C ASP A 292 -20.70 -12.38 5.32
N ASP A 293 -21.75 -12.65 6.11
CA ASP A 293 -22.27 -11.68 7.10
C ASP A 293 -21.23 -11.30 8.15
N CYS A 294 -20.48 -12.28 8.65
CA CYS A 294 -19.44 -12.02 9.65
C CYS A 294 -18.23 -11.33 9.03
N ALA A 295 -17.84 -11.70 7.80
CA ALA A 295 -16.77 -11.05 7.07
C ALA A 295 -17.10 -9.57 6.78
N CYS A 296 -18.34 -9.25 6.43
CA CYS A 296 -18.81 -7.88 6.24
C CYS A 296 -18.76 -7.07 7.54
N LYS A 297 -19.29 -7.62 8.65
CA LYS A 297 -19.20 -6.99 9.97
C LYS A 297 -17.75 -6.74 10.39
N LEU A 298 -16.86 -7.69 10.13
CA LEU A 298 -15.44 -7.56 10.41
C LEU A 298 -14.80 -6.47 9.55
N GLY A 299 -15.07 -6.40 8.24
CA GLY A 299 -14.56 -5.34 7.37
C GLY A 299 -14.92 -3.94 7.86
N SER A 300 -16.19 -3.71 8.17
CA SER A 300 -16.65 -2.44 8.73
C SER A 300 -15.99 -2.12 10.09
N TRP A 301 -15.84 -3.13 10.96
CA TRP A 301 -15.17 -2.95 12.24
C TRP A 301 -13.67 -2.64 12.09
N ILE A 302 -12.94 -3.36 11.23
CA ILE A 302 -11.50 -3.18 11.00
C ILE A 302 -11.25 -1.78 10.46
N ASP A 303 -12.01 -1.34 9.44
CA ASP A 303 -11.90 0.03 8.95
C ASP A 303 -12.14 1.06 10.06
N LYS A 304 -13.21 0.89 10.84
CA LYS A 304 -13.49 1.79 11.97
C LYS A 304 -12.37 1.79 13.01
N MET A 305 -11.69 0.68 13.22
CA MET A 305 -10.58 0.58 14.19
C MET A 305 -9.23 1.00 13.58
N SER A 306 -9.09 1.03 12.26
CA SER A 306 -7.82 1.25 11.57
C SER A 306 -7.13 2.57 11.93
N TYR A 307 -7.90 3.65 12.17
CA TYR A 307 -7.34 4.94 12.61
C TYR A 307 -6.58 4.85 13.94
N LYS A 308 -6.85 3.84 14.79
CA LYS A 308 -6.12 3.65 16.05
C LYS A 308 -4.64 3.33 15.81
N VAL A 309 -4.29 2.73 14.67
CA VAL A 309 -2.90 2.54 14.25
C VAL A 309 -2.22 3.90 14.10
N LEU A 310 -2.85 4.83 13.37
CA LEU A 310 -2.33 6.18 13.16
C LEU A 310 -2.24 6.97 14.46
N VAL A 311 -3.25 6.87 15.34
CA VAL A 311 -3.21 7.52 16.66
C VAL A 311 -2.05 6.97 17.50
N ALA A 312 -1.82 5.66 17.49
CA ALA A 312 -0.69 5.06 18.20
C ALA A 312 0.66 5.52 17.64
N MET A 313 0.80 5.65 16.32
CA MET A 313 2.01 6.19 15.66
C MET A 313 2.25 7.66 15.97
N MET A 314 1.20 8.48 16.03
CA MET A 314 1.34 9.88 16.42
C MET A 314 1.67 10.03 17.91
N ALA A 315 1.26 9.07 18.74
CA ALA A 315 1.61 9.03 20.16
C ALA A 315 3.04 8.51 20.41
N SER A 316 3.66 7.80 19.46
CA SER A 316 5.05 7.37 19.56
C SER A 316 6.04 8.43 19.07
N GLU A 317 5.66 9.22 18.06
CA GLU A 317 6.49 10.28 17.45
C GLU A 317 7.30 11.12 18.46
N PRO A 318 6.69 11.76 19.48
CA PRO A 318 7.44 12.64 20.39
C PRO A 318 8.38 11.89 21.36
N ARG A 319 8.33 10.55 21.37
CA ARG A 319 9.14 9.68 22.25
C ARG A 319 10.18 8.87 21.48
N SER A 320 10.14 8.94 20.15
CA SER A 320 11.03 8.21 19.25
C SER A 320 12.04 9.18 18.64
N THR A 321 13.20 8.67 18.25
CA THR A 321 14.03 9.43 17.30
C THR A 321 13.32 9.49 15.93
N PRO A 322 13.63 10.46 15.07
CA PRO A 322 13.08 10.51 13.71
C PRO A 322 13.31 9.21 12.93
N GLN A 323 14.49 8.60 13.09
CA GLN A 323 14.84 7.31 12.49
C GLN A 323 13.91 6.20 13.01
N GLU A 324 13.71 6.09 14.32
CA GLU A 324 12.83 5.08 14.92
C GLU A 324 11.39 5.24 14.48
N TRP A 325 10.90 6.48 14.42
CA TRP A 325 9.54 6.75 14.00
C TRP A 325 9.32 6.38 12.52
N LEU A 326 10.29 6.62 11.64
CA LEU A 326 10.20 6.15 10.25
C LEU A 326 10.30 4.62 10.14
N LEU A 327 11.13 3.96 10.94
CA LEU A 327 11.17 2.50 10.98
C LEU A 327 9.87 1.90 11.54
N GLU A 328 9.17 2.62 12.42
CA GLU A 328 7.83 2.26 12.89
C GLU A 328 6.80 2.35 11.75
N ASN A 329 6.83 3.44 10.98
CA ASN A 329 6.02 3.59 9.76
C ASN A 329 6.28 2.42 8.80
N TYR A 330 7.56 2.05 8.60
CA TYR A 330 7.95 0.91 7.78
C TYR A 330 7.37 -0.43 8.27
N LEU A 331 7.43 -0.71 9.57
CA LEU A 331 6.85 -1.93 10.13
C LEU A 331 5.32 -1.97 10.01
N VAL A 332 4.65 -0.82 10.18
CA VAL A 332 3.21 -0.69 9.93
C VAL A 332 2.89 -0.99 8.46
N ILE A 333 3.69 -0.51 7.51
CA ILE A 333 3.56 -0.88 6.09
C ILE A 333 3.76 -2.39 5.91
N CYS A 334 4.78 -2.98 6.53
CA CYS A 334 5.05 -4.42 6.37
C CYS A 334 3.87 -5.30 6.82
N ALA A 335 3.08 -4.85 7.80
CA ALA A 335 1.85 -5.54 8.20
C ALA A 335 0.78 -5.57 7.10
N THR A 336 0.85 -4.70 6.09
CA THR A 336 -0.08 -4.71 4.93
C THR A 336 0.48 -5.46 3.71
N LEU A 337 1.73 -5.92 3.79
CA LEU A 337 2.42 -6.63 2.70
C LEU A 337 2.47 -8.15 2.92
N TRP A 338 2.15 -8.62 4.11
CA TRP A 338 2.25 -10.03 4.51
C TRP A 338 1.06 -10.45 5.38
N PRO A 339 0.52 -11.68 5.25
CA PRO A 339 0.87 -12.73 4.28
C PRO A 339 0.23 -12.53 2.90
N ILE A 340 -0.67 -11.55 2.78
CA ILE A 340 -1.29 -11.15 1.53
C ILE A 340 -1.01 -9.66 1.35
N CYS A 341 -0.43 -9.29 0.22
CA CYS A 341 -0.19 -7.91 -0.14
C CYS A 341 -1.51 -7.20 -0.43
N VAL A 342 -1.93 -6.31 0.48
CA VAL A 342 -3.21 -5.59 0.39
C VAL A 342 -3.29 -4.77 -0.90
N ILE A 343 -2.23 -4.04 -1.24
CA ILE A 343 -2.23 -3.19 -2.44
C ILE A 343 -2.30 -3.98 -3.74
N SER A 344 -1.71 -5.19 -3.81
CA SER A 344 -1.88 -6.07 -4.98
C SER A 344 -3.34 -6.47 -5.19
N ILE A 345 -4.07 -6.74 -4.10
CA ILE A 345 -5.50 -7.05 -4.17
C ILE A 345 -6.30 -5.83 -4.63
N LEU A 346 -6.08 -4.66 -4.02
CA LEU A 346 -6.84 -3.46 -4.33
C LEU A 346 -6.63 -2.98 -5.77
N SER A 347 -5.37 -2.73 -6.15
CA SER A 347 -5.05 -2.26 -7.51
C SER A 347 -5.36 -3.31 -8.57
N GLY A 348 -5.13 -4.60 -8.26
CA GLY A 348 -5.42 -5.71 -9.17
C GLY A 348 -6.91 -5.89 -9.41
N PHE A 349 -7.73 -5.84 -8.35
CA PHE A 349 -9.18 -5.89 -8.48
C PHE A 349 -9.70 -4.71 -9.29
N ASP A 350 -9.34 -3.49 -8.90
CA ASP A 350 -9.79 -2.26 -9.54
C ASP A 350 -9.47 -2.23 -11.05
N LEU A 351 -8.34 -2.81 -11.46
CA LEU A 351 -7.93 -2.87 -12.86
C LEU A 351 -8.76 -3.84 -13.70
N ILE A 352 -9.22 -4.96 -13.11
CA ILE A 352 -9.92 -6.03 -13.84
C ILE A 352 -11.43 -6.03 -13.59
N ALA A 353 -11.91 -5.24 -12.63
CA ALA A 353 -13.31 -5.16 -12.28
C ALA A 353 -14.09 -4.47 -13.42
N ASP A 354 -15.11 -5.17 -13.93
CA ASP A 354 -16.12 -4.56 -14.78
C ASP A 354 -17.10 -3.77 -13.89
N ALA A 355 -16.72 -2.52 -13.56
CA ALA A 355 -17.53 -1.65 -12.73
C ALA A 355 -18.68 -1.06 -13.53
N GLN A 356 -19.91 -1.51 -13.23
CA GLN A 356 -21.13 -0.87 -13.74
C GLN A 356 -21.67 0.08 -12.67
N PHE A 357 -21.75 1.37 -13.00
CA PHE A 357 -22.39 2.35 -12.15
C PHE A 357 -23.90 2.11 -12.15
N GLN A 358 -24.45 1.84 -10.96
CA GLN A 358 -25.88 1.70 -10.75
C GLN A 358 -26.31 2.76 -9.71
N PRO A 359 -27.28 3.65 -10.04
CA PRO A 359 -27.76 4.65 -9.11
C PRO A 359 -28.18 4.03 -7.76
N GLY A 360 -27.66 4.58 -6.66
CA GLY A 360 -27.96 4.12 -5.30
C GLY A 360 -27.29 2.82 -4.84
N ALA A 361 -26.44 2.17 -5.65
CA ALA A 361 -25.81 0.89 -5.29
C ALA A 361 -24.81 0.97 -4.11
N MET A 362 -24.32 2.16 -3.79
CA MET A 362 -23.38 2.41 -2.67
C MET A 362 -24.04 3.12 -1.47
N GLY A 363 -25.37 3.29 -1.49
CA GLY A 363 -26.13 4.00 -0.45
C GLY A 363 -26.00 5.53 -0.52
N GLU A 364 -26.83 6.25 0.26
CA GLU A 364 -26.93 7.73 0.25
C GLU A 364 -25.66 8.48 0.70
N ARG A 365 -24.56 7.78 1.03
CA ARG A 365 -23.33 8.39 1.59
C ARG A 365 -22.10 8.36 0.70
N ASP A 366 -22.11 7.60 -0.39
CA ASP A 366 -20.95 7.51 -1.27
C ASP A 366 -21.25 8.29 -2.56
N ALA A 367 -20.62 9.46 -2.69
CA ALA A 367 -20.70 10.29 -3.89
C ALA A 367 -19.94 9.63 -5.04
N VAL A 368 -20.59 8.66 -5.70
CA VAL A 368 -20.47 8.42 -7.15
C VAL A 368 -21.87 8.07 -7.68
N ASP A 369 -22.79 9.02 -7.54
CA ASP A 369 -23.79 9.24 -8.57
C ASP A 369 -23.08 10.08 -9.65
N CYS A 370 -22.74 9.45 -10.77
CA CYS A 370 -22.58 10.17 -12.03
C CYS A 370 -23.70 9.76 -12.99
#